data_AF-A0A4C1TZK5-F1
#
_entry.id   AF-A0A4C1TZK5-F1
#
_cell.length_a   1.000
_cell.length_b   1.000
_cell.length_c   1.000
_cell.angle_alpha   90.00
_cell.angle_beta   90.00
_cell.angle_gamma   90.00
#
_symmetry.space_group_name_H-M   'P 1'
#
loop_
_entity.id
_entity.type
_entity.pdbx_description
1 polymer ?
#
loop_
_entity_poly.entity_id
_entity_poly.type
_entity_poly.pdbx_seq_one_letter_code
_entity_poly.pdbx_strand_id
1 'polypeptide(L)'
;MAKRISQSSINWAGLAERVPAEQRAHFTAFKVRSDGYLRRVMANPSEAPKIDWAKYKQLVPITGMVDKFQKQYEALKIPFPSDTLTSKVEAQKAEVKRAIEEFIKASNANIAK
;
A
#
# COMPACT_ATOMS: atom_id res chain seq x y z
N MET A 1 -14.34 -3.13 -4.19
CA MET A 1 -12.91 -2.91 -3.85
C MET A 1 -12.14 -2.08 -4.89
N ALA A 2 -12.61 -1.93 -6.15
CA ALA A 2 -12.00 -1.08 -7.18
C ALA A 2 -11.83 0.40 -6.79
N LYS A 3 -12.58 0.90 -5.80
CA LYS A 3 -12.42 2.25 -5.22
C LYS A 3 -11.21 2.44 -4.31
N ARG A 4 -10.48 1.37 -3.93
CA ARG A 4 -9.39 1.45 -2.91
C ARG A 4 -7.98 1.46 -3.50
N ILE A 5 -7.85 1.13 -4.78
CA ILE A 5 -6.59 1.29 -5.49
C ILE A 5 -6.83 2.48 -6.42
N SER A 6 -6.58 3.68 -5.91
CA SER A 6 -6.29 4.77 -6.81
C SER A 6 -5.09 4.30 -7.63
N GLN A 7 -5.31 3.94 -8.90
CA GLN A 7 -4.22 3.74 -9.86
C GLN A 7 -3.49 5.07 -9.91
N SER A 8 -2.53 5.31 -9.01
CA SER A 8 -1.58 6.38 -9.20
C SER A 8 -0.71 5.92 -10.35
N SER A 9 -0.98 6.48 -11.54
CA SER A 9 -0.06 6.43 -12.67
C SER A 9 1.17 7.27 -12.29
N ILE A 10 2.01 6.72 -11.41
CA ILE A 10 3.25 7.35 -10.98
C ILE A 10 4.12 7.48 -12.24
N ASN A 11 4.48 8.73 -12.60
CA ASN A 11 5.42 8.98 -13.67
C ASN A 11 6.84 8.64 -13.20
N TRP A 12 7.20 7.35 -13.26
CA TRP A 12 8.50 6.85 -12.84
C TRP A 12 9.67 7.46 -13.62
N ALA A 13 9.48 7.77 -14.90
CA ALA A 13 10.49 8.42 -15.73
C ALA A 13 10.78 9.84 -15.22
N GLY A 14 9.72 10.63 -14.97
CA GLY A 14 9.86 11.98 -14.44
C GLY A 14 10.48 12.03 -13.05
N LEU A 15 10.24 11.03 -12.20
CA LEU A 15 10.98 10.91 -10.94
C LEU A 15 12.46 10.58 -11.18
N ALA A 16 12.76 9.61 -12.03
CA ALA A 16 14.14 9.18 -12.30
C ALA A 16 15.03 10.32 -12.79
N GLU A 17 14.50 11.23 -13.62
CA GLU A 17 15.20 12.43 -14.10
C GLU A 17 15.63 13.40 -12.99
N ARG A 18 14.88 13.44 -11.88
CA ARG A 18 15.07 14.38 -10.76
C ARG A 18 15.85 13.77 -9.60
N VAL A 19 16.21 12.50 -9.69
CA VAL A 19 16.95 11.79 -8.64
C VAL A 19 18.46 12.05 -8.79
N PRO A 20 19.12 12.62 -7.77
CA PRO A 20 20.57 12.77 -7.76
C PRO A 20 21.29 11.42 -7.92
N ALA A 21 22.49 11.42 -8.52
CA ALA A 21 23.25 10.20 -8.78
C ALA A 21 23.42 9.32 -7.52
N GLU A 22 23.72 9.96 -6.39
CA GLU A 22 23.90 9.30 -5.08
C GLU A 22 22.64 8.59 -4.57
N GLN A 23 21.45 9.01 -4.98
CA GLN A 23 20.18 8.45 -4.52
C GLN A 23 19.54 7.46 -5.49
N ARG A 24 20.17 7.21 -6.65
CA ARG A 24 19.63 6.31 -7.68
C ARG A 24 19.39 4.90 -7.16
N ALA A 25 20.31 4.37 -6.34
CA ALA A 25 20.16 3.04 -5.76
C ALA A 25 18.91 2.94 -4.86
N HIS A 26 18.66 3.96 -4.03
CA HIS A 26 17.47 4.02 -3.18
C HIS A 26 16.19 4.14 -4.00
N PHE A 27 16.20 4.96 -5.05
CA PHE A 27 15.06 5.10 -5.95
C PHE A 27 14.72 3.79 -6.67
N THR A 28 15.71 3.08 -7.21
CA THR A 28 15.49 1.78 -7.86
C THR A 28 14.92 0.75 -6.87
N ALA A 29 15.46 0.70 -5.65
CA ALA A 29 14.94 -0.18 -4.61
C ALA A 29 13.49 0.15 -4.22
N PHE A 30 13.15 1.45 -4.12
CA PHE A 30 11.79 1.89 -3.85
C PHE A 30 10.83 1.49 -4.96
N LYS A 31 11.21 1.71 -6.23
CA LYS A 31 10.39 1.33 -7.39
C LYS A 31 10.10 -0.17 -7.40
N VAL A 32 11.12 -1.00 -7.21
CA VAL A 32 10.97 -2.48 -7.19
C VAL A 32 9.98 -2.91 -6.10
N ARG A 33 10.05 -2.31 -4.90
CA ARG A 33 9.10 -2.60 -3.82
C ARG A 33 7.68 -2.15 -4.18
N SER A 34 7.53 -0.95 -4.71
CA SER A 34 6.23 -0.41 -5.13
C SER A 34 5.54 -1.30 -6.17
N ASP A 35 6.27 -1.65 -7.24
CA ASP A 35 5.77 -2.54 -8.30
C ASP A 35 5.45 -3.95 -7.76
N GLY A 36 6.29 -4.45 -6.84
CA GLY A 36 6.08 -5.74 -6.19
C GLY A 36 4.79 -5.78 -5.36
N TYR A 37 4.50 -4.73 -4.58
CA TYR A 37 3.23 -4.62 -3.85
C TYR A 37 2.04 -4.48 -4.79
N LEU A 38 2.15 -3.65 -5.83
CA LEU A 38 1.08 -3.48 -6.82
C LEU A 38 0.71 -4.82 -7.47
N ARG A 39 1.71 -5.60 -7.89
CA ARG A 39 1.49 -6.93 -8.48
C ARG A 39 0.78 -7.88 -7.51
N ARG A 40 1.18 -7.89 -6.23
CA ARG A 40 0.53 -8.71 -5.20
C ARG A 40 -0.92 -8.29 -4.96
N VAL A 41 -1.19 -6.98 -4.94
CA VAL A 41 -2.55 -6.47 -4.77
C VAL A 41 -3.43 -6.83 -5.98
N MET A 42 -2.90 -6.78 -7.19
CA MET A 42 -3.62 -7.19 -8.40
C MET A 42 -3.84 -8.70 -8.49
N ALA A 43 -2.92 -9.51 -7.95
CA ALA A 43 -3.01 -10.97 -7.96
C ALA A 43 -3.96 -11.53 -6.88
N ASN A 44 -4.14 -10.82 -5.76
CA ASN A 44 -4.98 -11.29 -4.66
C ASN A 44 -6.40 -10.72 -4.77
N PRO A 45 -7.44 -11.56 -4.83
CA PRO A 45 -8.82 -11.09 -4.82
C PRO A 45 -9.14 -10.37 -3.51
N SER A 46 -10.06 -9.41 -3.57
CA SER A 46 -10.43 -8.58 -2.41
C SER A 46 -11.18 -9.34 -1.31
N GLU A 47 -11.76 -10.48 -1.67
CA GLU A 47 -12.51 -11.36 -0.78
C GLU A 47 -11.88 -12.74 -0.82
N ALA A 48 -11.85 -13.42 0.33
CA ALA A 48 -11.45 -14.81 0.38
C ALA A 48 -12.43 -15.67 -0.45
N PRO A 49 -11.97 -16.79 -1.04
CA PRO A 49 -12.86 -17.73 -1.71
C PRO A 49 -13.99 -18.16 -0.78
N LYS A 50 -15.23 -18.13 -1.28
CA LYS A 50 -16.40 -18.58 -0.50
C LYS A 50 -16.26 -20.07 -0.21
N ILE A 51 -16.44 -20.44 1.06
CA ILE A 51 -16.43 -21.84 1.50
C ILE A 51 -17.79 -22.45 1.16
N ASP A 52 -17.78 -23.60 0.48
CA ASP A 52 -18.99 -24.36 0.18
C ASP A 52 -19.40 -25.21 1.40
N TRP A 53 -20.09 -24.58 2.34
CA TRP A 53 -20.57 -25.22 3.56
C TRP A 53 -21.58 -26.35 3.29
N ALA A 54 -22.32 -26.32 2.18
CA ALA A 54 -23.31 -27.34 1.84
C ALA A 54 -22.64 -28.67 1.49
N LYS A 55 -21.55 -28.61 0.71
CA LYS A 55 -20.72 -29.78 0.41
C LYS A 55 -20.11 -30.39 1.68
N TYR A 56 -19.62 -29.56 2.60
CA TYR A 56 -19.07 -30.06 3.87
C TYR A 56 -20.14 -30.67 4.78
N LYS A 57 -21.36 -30.12 4.81
CA LYS A 57 -22.48 -30.70 5.56
C LYS A 57 -22.85 -32.11 5.09
N GLN A 58 -22.69 -32.41 3.80
CA GLN A 58 -22.97 -33.74 3.24
C GLN A 58 -21.86 -34.75 3.53
N LEU A 59 -20.61 -34.30 3.61
CA LEU A 59 -19.44 -35.18 3.75
C LEU A 59 -19.03 -35.40 5.22
N VAL A 60 -19.34 -34.46 6.11
CA VAL A 60 -18.94 -34.54 7.52
C VAL A 60 -19.99 -35.34 8.31
N PRO A 61 -19.62 -36.50 8.89
CA PRO A 61 -20.56 -37.38 9.59
C PRO A 61 -20.99 -36.84 10.97
N ILE A 62 -20.35 -35.77 11.44
CA ILE A 62 -20.62 -35.16 12.76
C ILE A 62 -21.70 -34.09 12.63
N THR A 63 -22.91 -34.42 13.10
CA THR A 63 -24.06 -33.53 13.11
C THR A 63 -23.78 -32.22 13.86
N GLY A 64 -24.08 -31.08 13.22
CA GLY A 64 -23.96 -29.74 13.83
C GLY A 64 -22.54 -29.18 13.90
N MET A 65 -21.50 -29.93 13.53
CA MET A 65 -20.13 -29.41 13.50
C MET A 65 -19.99 -28.33 12.43
N VAL A 66 -20.38 -28.60 11.19
CA VAL A 66 -20.23 -27.64 10.07
C VAL A 66 -21.03 -26.36 10.32
N ASP A 67 -22.21 -26.44 10.95
CA ASP A 67 -23.00 -25.27 11.35
C ASP A 67 -22.29 -24.40 12.39
N LYS A 68 -21.60 -25.03 13.36
CA LYS A 68 -20.83 -24.31 14.37
C LYS A 68 -19.65 -23.57 13.75
N PHE A 69 -18.93 -24.22 12.83
CA PHE A 69 -17.80 -23.61 12.10
C PHE A 69 -18.26 -22.47 11.19
N GLN A 70 -19.37 -22.65 10.47
CA GLN A 70 -19.95 -21.61 9.64
C GLN A 70 -20.28 -20.36 10.48
N LYS A 71 -21.00 -20.54 11.59
CA LYS A 71 -21.35 -19.43 12.50
C LYS A 71 -20.13 -18.71 13.05
N GLN A 72 -19.10 -19.45 13.47
CA GLN A 72 -17.87 -18.85 13.99
C GLN A 72 -17.06 -18.13 12.91
N TYR A 73 -17.01 -18.67 11.70
CA TYR A 73 -16.32 -18.06 10.56
C TYR A 73 -16.99 -16.75 10.14
N GLU A 74 -18.32 -16.73 10.05
CA GLU A 74 -19.09 -15.53 9.70
C GLU A 74 -19.06 -14.46 10.81
N ALA A 75 -18.95 -14.87 12.07
CA ALA A 75 -18.79 -13.96 13.20
C ALA A 75 -17.38 -13.36 13.32
N LEU A 76 -16.37 -14.00 12.70
CA LEU A 76 -14.99 -13.56 12.78
C LEU A 76 -14.77 -12.31 11.93
N LYS A 77 -14.56 -11.17 12.59
CA LYS A 77 -14.13 -9.93 11.94
C LYS A 77 -12.61 -9.84 12.00
N ILE A 78 -11.96 -9.91 10.84
CA ILE A 78 -10.51 -9.72 10.74
C ILE A 78 -10.22 -8.23 10.89
N PRO A 79 -9.51 -7.79 11.95
CA PRO A 79 -9.18 -6.39 12.13
C PRO A 79 -8.19 -5.94 11.06
N PHE A 80 -8.39 -4.72 10.57
CA PHE A 80 -7.47 -4.11 9.63
C PHE A 80 -6.18 -3.66 10.37
N PRO A 81 -4.98 -3.82 9.78
CA PRO A 81 -3.76 -3.34 10.41
C PRO A 81 -3.83 -1.82 10.60
N SER A 82 -3.38 -1.35 11.76
CA SER A 82 -3.29 0.08 12.04
C SER A 82 -2.19 0.73 11.20
N ASP A 83 -2.45 1.95 10.73
CA ASP A 83 -1.44 2.76 10.04
C ASP A 83 -0.52 3.42 11.06
N THR A 84 0.77 3.10 11.01
CA THR A 84 1.81 3.62 11.91
C THR A 84 2.86 4.46 11.18
N LEU A 85 2.74 4.62 9.86
CA LEU A 85 3.79 5.17 9.01
C LEU A 85 3.40 6.49 8.36
N THR A 86 2.12 6.76 8.11
CA THR A 86 1.68 8.00 7.44
C THR A 86 2.10 9.26 8.20
N SER A 87 2.05 9.25 9.54
CA SER A 87 2.50 10.40 10.34
C SER A 87 3.99 10.71 10.18
N LYS A 88 4.83 9.67 10.06
CA LYS A 88 6.27 9.82 9.82
C LYS A 88 6.56 10.38 8.43
N VAL A 89 5.81 9.94 7.42
CA VAL A 89 5.92 10.44 6.05
C VAL A 89 5.54 11.91 5.97
N GLU A 90 4.44 12.33 6.62
CA GLU A 90 4.03 13.73 6.63
C GLU A 90 5.03 14.62 7.38
N ALA A 91 5.65 14.12 8.46
CA ALA A 91 6.73 14.84 9.15
C ALA A 91 7.94 15.07 8.24
N GLN A 92 8.41 14.02 7.54
CA GLN A 92 9.53 14.13 6.59
C GLN A 92 9.21 15.08 5.43
N LYS A 93 7.99 15.00 4.89
CA LYS A 93 7.53 15.89 3.82
C LYS A 93 7.53 17.35 4.27
N ALA A 94 7.12 17.63 5.51
CA ALA A 94 7.14 18.99 6.05
C ALA A 94 8.57 19.53 6.20
N GLU A 95 9.51 18.69 6.63
CA GLU A 95 10.93 19.03 6.72
C GLU A 95 11.53 19.35 5.35
N VAL A 96 11.34 18.45 4.38
CA VAL A 96 11.85 18.63 3.01
C VAL A 96 11.23 19.86 2.35
N LYS A 97 9.94 20.15 2.61
CA LYS A 97 9.28 21.35 2.08
C LYS A 97 9.97 22.64 2.56
N ARG A 98 10.35 22.72 3.83
CA ARG A 98 11.09 23.89 4.35
C ARG A 98 12.44 24.06 3.66
N ALA A 99 13.19 22.96 3.53
CA ALA A 99 14.48 22.98 2.84
C ALA A 99 14.35 23.43 1.37
N ILE A 100 13.29 23.02 0.67
CA ILE A 100 12.99 23.49 -0.69
C ILE A 100 12.71 24.99 -0.71
N GLU A 101 11.89 25.50 0.20
CA GLU A 101 11.56 26.93 0.29
C GLU A 101 12.81 27.80 0.57
N GLU A 102 13.69 27.33 1.45
CA GLU A 102 14.98 27.98 1.73
C GLU A 102 15.89 27.99 0.50
N PHE A 103 15.99 26.86 -0.20
CA PHE A 103 16.78 26.76 -1.42
C PHE A 103 16.28 27.70 -2.52
N ILE A 104 14.95 27.78 -2.74
CA ILE A 104 14.35 28.70 -3.72
C ILE A 104 14.69 30.15 -3.38
N LYS A 105 14.58 30.55 -2.10
CA LYS A 105 14.92 31.91 -1.67
C LYS A 105 16.39 32.24 -1.93
N ALA A 106 17.30 31.34 -1.56
CA ALA A 106 18.73 31.51 -1.77
C ALA A 106 19.09 31.59 -3.26
N SER A 107 18.51 30.71 -4.09
CA SER A 107 18.73 30.71 -5.54
C SER A 107 18.26 32.00 -6.20
N ASN A 108 17.07 32.49 -5.84
CA ASN A 108 16.54 33.74 -6.40
C ASN A 108 17.39 34.96 -6.01
N ALA A 109 17.91 34.99 -4.78
CA ALA A 109 18.81 36.06 -4.34
C ALA A 109 20.15 36.04 -5.10
N ASN A 110 20.66 34.85 -5.46
CA ASN A 110 21.87 34.71 -6.28
C ASN A 110 21.68 35.13 -7.73
N ILE A 111 20.49 34.90 -8.31
CA ILE A 111 20.17 35.30 -9.70
C ILE A 111 19.94 36.81 -9.82
N ALA A 112 19.46 37.47 -8.76
CA ALA A 112 19.20 38.91 -8.76
C ALA A 112 20.47 39.78 -8.56
N LYS A 113 21.64 39.16 -8.38
CA LYS A 113 22.96 39.82 -8.35
C LYS A 113 23.54 39.94 -9.76
#